data_AF-A0A6B2DRS9-F1
#
_entry.id   AF-A0A6B2DRS9-F1
#
_cell.length_a   1.000
_cell.length_b   1.000
_cell.length_c   1.000
_cell.angle_alpha   90.00
_cell.angle_beta   90.00
_cell.angle_gamma   90.00
#
_symmetry.space_group_name_H-M   'P 1'
#
loop_
_entity.id
_entity.type
_entity.pdbx_description
1 polymer ?
#
loop_
_entity_poly.entity_id
_entity_poly.type
_entity_poly.pdbx_seq_one_letter_code
_entity_poly.pdbx_strand_id
1 'polypeptide(L)'
;ERAERAAAARKRGAEIANAVVNGGELALERIEHSVQRAATERDEVQARRQTREQALTGVRAKVRELTGELEKLTDAVHRDEVLRAEQRLRLETLEAKIAEDFGIGLTDLVQEYGPDVPVPPSAGEMAEYEAAKERGEDVTPPPPMPYDRDTQARRAKRAEKDLSLLGKVNPLALEEFAALEERYKFLSTQLEDLKDTRKDLEAVIKQVDEKILEVFAGAYADVAREFETVFGVLFPGGEGRMVLTEPDDLLSTGVDVEARPPGKKVKRLSLLSGGEKSLVAVGMLVAIFRARPSPFYVMDEVEAALDDTNMRRLIGLLEQLRDSSQLIIITHQKPTMEIADALYGVSMQGDGITKVISQRLRTAEEEPVPVS
;
A
#
# COMPACT_ATOMS: atom_id res chain seq x y z
N GLU A 1 79.05 29.44 -148.79
CA GLU A 1 78.14 28.40 -148.24
C GLU A 1 78.45 27.85 -146.83
N ARG A 2 79.48 27.02 -146.57
CA ARG A 2 79.66 26.43 -145.21
C ARG A 2 79.96 27.46 -144.11
N ALA A 3 80.74 28.51 -144.41
CA ALA A 3 81.05 29.59 -143.48
C ALA A 3 79.82 30.47 -143.15
N GLU A 4 78.96 30.73 -144.14
CA GLU A 4 77.72 31.51 -143.96
C GLU A 4 76.68 30.74 -143.13
N ARG A 5 76.53 29.43 -143.32
CA ARG A 5 75.64 28.60 -142.48
C ARG A 5 76.12 28.55 -141.01
N ALA A 6 77.43 28.47 -140.78
CA ALA A 6 78.01 28.50 -139.43
C ALA A 6 77.91 29.90 -138.76
N ALA A 7 78.01 30.98 -139.54
CA ALA A 7 77.78 32.34 -139.05
C ALA A 7 76.30 32.58 -138.71
N ALA A 8 75.38 32.11 -139.55
CA ALA A 8 73.93 32.19 -139.30
C ALA A 8 73.49 31.33 -138.11
N ALA A 9 74.12 30.17 -137.88
CA ALA A 9 73.89 29.35 -136.70
C ALA A 9 74.43 30.00 -135.42
N ARG A 10 75.63 30.62 -135.47
CA ARG A 10 76.18 31.41 -134.35
C ARG A 10 75.32 32.63 -134.02
N LYS A 11 74.81 33.34 -135.03
CA LYS A 11 73.90 34.47 -134.85
C LYS A 11 72.59 34.04 -134.18
N ARG A 12 71.96 32.96 -134.65
CA ARG A 12 70.76 32.39 -134.02
C ARG A 12 71.04 31.88 -132.60
N GLY A 13 72.18 31.24 -132.37
CA GLY A 13 72.60 30.81 -131.04
C GLY A 13 72.80 31.98 -130.07
N ALA A 14 73.38 33.09 -130.55
CA ALA A 14 73.52 34.32 -129.77
C ALA A 14 72.17 34.99 -129.49
N GLU A 15 71.26 35.01 -130.46
CA GLU A 15 69.88 35.52 -130.28
C GLU A 15 69.12 34.69 -129.22
N ILE A 16 69.22 33.36 -129.27
CA ILE A 16 68.60 32.47 -128.27
C ILE A 16 69.27 32.65 -126.90
N ALA A 17 70.61 32.70 -126.84
CA ALA A 17 71.32 32.92 -125.58
C ALA A 17 70.94 34.26 -124.95
N ASN A 18 70.85 35.34 -125.74
CA ASN A 18 70.39 36.65 -125.27
C ASN A 18 68.94 36.61 -124.80
N ALA A 19 68.04 35.90 -125.50
CA ALA A 19 66.66 35.72 -125.05
C ALA A 19 66.56 34.94 -123.74
N VAL A 20 67.41 33.92 -123.55
CA VAL A 20 67.49 33.14 -122.30
C VAL A 20 68.06 33.99 -121.16
N VAL A 21 69.09 34.80 -121.41
CA VAL A 21 69.65 35.73 -120.42
C VAL A 21 68.59 36.76 -120.03
N ASN A 22 67.95 37.43 -120.99
CA ASN A 22 66.90 38.41 -120.72
C ASN A 22 65.70 37.79 -119.98
N GLY A 23 65.28 36.58 -120.38
CA GLY A 23 64.21 35.84 -119.70
C GLY A 23 64.61 35.41 -118.28
N GLY A 24 65.86 35.03 -118.08
CA GLY A 24 66.44 34.70 -116.77
C GLY A 24 66.53 35.92 -115.86
N GLU A 25 66.99 37.07 -116.36
CA GLU A 25 67.03 38.34 -115.63
C GLU A 25 65.62 38.79 -115.21
N LEU A 26 64.65 38.74 -116.13
CA LEU A 26 63.26 39.06 -115.83
C LEU A 26 62.66 38.09 -114.80
N ALA A 27 62.94 36.79 -114.92
CA ALA A 27 62.48 35.80 -113.95
C ALA A 27 63.10 36.04 -112.56
N LEU A 28 64.39 36.40 -112.51
CA LEU A 28 65.10 36.69 -111.27
C LEU A 28 64.54 37.94 -110.59
N GLU A 29 64.26 39.01 -111.34
CA GLU A 29 63.58 40.22 -110.85
C GLU A 29 62.18 39.90 -110.28
N ARG A 30 61.39 39.09 -111.00
CA ARG A 30 60.05 38.69 -110.54
C ARG A 30 60.09 37.81 -109.29
N ILE A 31 61.05 36.88 -109.21
CA ILE A 31 61.26 36.05 -108.02
C ILE A 31 61.70 36.93 -106.85
N GLU A 32 62.62 37.86 -107.06
CA GLU A 32 63.07 38.79 -106.02
C GLU A 32 61.92 39.61 -105.45
N HIS A 33 61.08 40.19 -106.31
CA HIS A 33 59.88 40.90 -105.87
C HIS A 33 58.89 40.00 -105.11
N SER A 34 58.71 38.75 -105.56
CA SER A 34 57.85 37.78 -104.86
C SER A 34 58.39 37.38 -103.49
N VAL A 35 59.71 37.18 -103.37
CA VAL A 35 60.39 36.84 -102.12
C VAL A 35 60.35 38.01 -101.15
N GLN A 36 60.59 39.24 -101.63
CA GLN A 36 60.46 40.45 -100.82
C GLN A 36 59.04 40.62 -100.29
N ARG A 37 58.01 40.45 -101.13
CA ARG A 37 56.61 40.52 -100.70
C ARG A 37 56.24 39.42 -99.70
N ALA A 38 56.70 38.18 -99.91
CA ALA A 38 56.48 37.10 -98.96
C ALA A 38 57.20 37.35 -97.63
N ALA A 39 58.39 37.95 -97.66
CA ALA A 39 59.12 38.34 -96.46
C ALA A 39 58.39 39.43 -95.67
N THR A 40 57.87 40.47 -96.33
CA THR A 40 57.09 41.52 -95.65
C THR A 40 55.80 40.98 -95.06
N GLU A 41 55.04 40.17 -95.81
CA GLU A 41 53.82 39.53 -95.31
C GLU A 41 54.11 38.62 -94.10
N ARG A 42 55.20 37.84 -94.14
CA ARG A 42 55.65 37.00 -93.02
C ARG A 42 55.98 37.85 -91.80
N ASP A 43 56.75 38.92 -91.98
CA ASP A 43 57.21 39.77 -90.88
C ASP A 43 56.03 40.50 -90.21
N GLU A 44 55.03 40.94 -90.99
CA GLU A 44 53.78 41.50 -90.46
C GLU A 44 52.96 40.48 -89.65
N VAL A 45 52.86 39.23 -90.12
CA VAL A 45 52.15 38.17 -89.39
C VAL A 45 52.92 37.80 -88.12
N GLN A 46 54.25 37.75 -88.17
CA GLN A 46 55.10 37.45 -87.02
C GLN A 46 55.00 38.55 -85.96
N ALA A 47 55.00 39.83 -86.35
CA ALA A 47 54.79 40.96 -85.45
C ALA A 47 53.41 40.87 -84.77
N ARG A 48 52.34 40.63 -85.55
CA ARG A 48 50.97 40.47 -85.01
C ARG A 48 50.86 39.28 -84.05
N ARG A 49 51.52 38.16 -84.36
CA ARG A 49 51.58 36.98 -83.50
C ARG A 49 52.29 37.30 -82.19
N GLN A 50 53.43 37.98 -82.23
CA GLN A 50 54.19 38.37 -81.05
C GLN A 50 53.38 39.29 -80.13
N THR A 51 52.69 40.30 -80.68
CA THR A 51 51.80 41.17 -79.90
C THR A 51 50.67 40.40 -79.23
N ARG A 52 50.04 39.46 -79.94
CA ARG A 52 48.97 38.61 -79.38
C ARG A 52 49.49 37.65 -78.31
N GLU A 53 50.67 37.06 -78.48
CA GLU A 53 51.30 36.20 -77.47
C GLU A 53 51.64 36.98 -76.20
N GLN A 54 52.14 38.21 -76.33
CA GLN A 54 52.38 39.12 -75.21
C GLN A 54 51.08 39.48 -74.48
N ALA A 55 50.03 39.87 -75.22
CA ALA A 55 48.73 40.18 -74.66
C ALA A 55 48.11 38.97 -73.92
N LEU A 56 48.18 37.77 -74.52
CA LEU A 56 47.69 36.54 -73.89
C LEU A 56 48.45 36.21 -72.60
N THR A 57 49.76 36.44 -72.59
CA THR A 57 50.58 36.23 -71.40
C THR A 57 50.18 37.22 -70.29
N GLY A 58 49.94 38.49 -70.63
CA GLY A 58 49.44 39.50 -69.70
C GLY A 58 48.07 39.15 -69.13
N VAL A 59 47.12 38.73 -69.96
CA VAL A 59 45.78 38.30 -69.52
C VAL A 59 45.88 37.08 -68.60
N ARG A 60 46.72 36.09 -68.94
CA ARG A 60 46.92 34.91 -68.09
C ARG A 60 47.54 35.26 -66.74
N ALA A 61 48.46 36.21 -66.69
CA ALA A 61 49.01 36.71 -65.43
C ALA A 61 47.92 37.36 -64.57
N LYS A 62 47.08 38.21 -65.17
CA LYS A 62 45.99 38.87 -64.43
C LYS A 62 44.92 37.90 -63.95
N VAL A 63 44.58 36.88 -64.75
CA VAL A 63 43.67 35.81 -64.32
C VAL A 63 44.24 35.08 -63.10
N ARG A 64 45.52 34.69 -63.12
CA ARG A 64 46.16 34.02 -61.96
C ARG A 64 46.17 34.90 -60.72
N GLU A 65 46.46 36.19 -60.86
CA GLU A 65 46.43 37.16 -59.76
C GLU A 65 45.03 37.26 -59.15
N LEU A 66 44.01 37.50 -59.99
CA LEU A 66 42.61 37.63 -59.54
C LEU A 66 42.06 36.34 -58.96
N THR A 67 42.42 35.17 -59.50
CA THR A 67 42.04 33.88 -58.91
C THR A 67 42.66 33.71 -57.52
N GLY A 68 43.94 34.07 -57.34
CA GLY A 68 44.57 34.02 -56.02
C GLY A 68 43.99 35.02 -55.01
N GLU A 69 43.55 36.20 -55.45
CA GLU A 69 42.81 37.15 -54.60
C GLU A 69 41.42 36.62 -54.23
N LEU A 70 40.71 36.04 -55.19
CA LEU A 70 39.40 35.43 -54.96
C LEU A 70 39.48 34.27 -53.95
N GLU A 71 40.48 33.40 -54.08
CA GLU A 71 40.72 32.30 -53.13
C GLU A 71 40.95 32.85 -51.71
N LYS A 72 41.84 33.84 -51.55
CA LYS A 72 42.10 34.47 -50.25
C LYS A 72 40.87 35.11 -49.63
N LEU A 73 40.05 35.81 -50.43
CA LEU A 73 38.81 36.44 -49.98
C LEU A 73 37.78 35.38 -49.59
N THR A 74 37.66 34.30 -50.37
CA THR A 74 36.74 33.19 -50.09
C THR A 74 37.12 32.50 -48.78
N ASP A 75 38.41 32.21 -48.58
CA ASP A 75 38.91 31.60 -47.33
C ASP A 75 38.73 32.52 -46.12
N ALA A 76 38.81 33.84 -46.29
CA ALA A 76 38.52 34.79 -45.21
C ALA A 76 37.04 34.80 -44.84
N VAL A 77 36.15 34.88 -45.83
CA VAL A 77 34.69 34.85 -45.60
C VAL A 77 34.28 33.54 -44.94
N HIS A 78 34.78 32.40 -45.44
CA HIS A 78 34.43 31.10 -44.86
C HIS A 78 34.89 30.98 -43.40
N ARG A 79 36.08 31.47 -43.06
CA ARG A 79 36.56 31.50 -41.66
C ARG A 79 35.65 32.35 -40.77
N ASP A 80 35.24 33.52 -41.22
CA ASP A 80 34.34 34.39 -40.46
C ASP A 80 32.94 33.77 -40.30
N GLU A 81 32.43 33.09 -41.33
CA GLU A 81 31.16 32.37 -41.25
C GLU A 81 31.20 31.24 -40.22
N VAL A 82 32.28 30.46 -40.19
CA VAL A 82 32.49 29.40 -39.20
C VAL A 82 32.55 29.99 -37.78
N LEU A 83 33.34 31.05 -37.56
CA LEU A 83 33.43 31.71 -36.25
C LEU A 83 32.08 32.29 -35.80
N ARG A 84 31.30 32.88 -36.71
CA ARG A 84 29.95 33.38 -36.39
C ARG A 84 29.00 32.24 -36.03
N ALA A 85 29.06 31.12 -36.75
CA ALA A 85 28.24 29.95 -36.45
C ALA A 85 28.59 29.36 -35.07
N GLU A 86 29.89 29.25 -34.74
CA GLU A 86 30.36 28.80 -33.42
C GLU A 86 29.89 29.73 -32.30
N GLN A 87 30.03 31.05 -32.48
CA GLN A 87 29.57 32.03 -31.49
C GLN A 87 28.05 31.98 -31.31
N ARG A 88 27.29 31.85 -32.40
CA ARG A 88 25.84 31.73 -32.34
C ARG A 88 25.40 30.48 -31.57
N LEU A 89 25.99 29.32 -31.86
CA LEU A 89 25.67 28.09 -31.14
C LEU A 89 26.05 28.20 -29.65
N ARG A 90 27.16 28.88 -29.34
CA ARG A 90 27.54 29.16 -27.95
C ARG A 90 26.53 30.07 -27.24
N LEU A 91 25.96 31.06 -27.92
CA LEU A 91 24.90 31.89 -27.35
C LEU A 91 23.61 31.08 -27.12
N GLU A 92 23.18 30.30 -28.11
CA GLU A 92 21.99 29.45 -28.00
C GLU A 92 22.12 28.43 -26.84
N THR A 93 23.29 27.82 -26.68
CA THR A 93 23.55 26.91 -25.55
C THR A 93 23.58 27.61 -24.19
N LEU A 94 24.02 28.87 -24.12
CA LEU A 94 23.95 29.66 -22.88
C LEU A 94 22.51 30.09 -22.57
N GLU A 95 21.74 30.50 -23.57
CA GLU A 95 20.32 30.83 -23.42
C GLU A 95 19.50 29.65 -22.93
N ALA A 96 19.71 28.47 -23.51
CA ALA A 96 19.04 27.24 -23.07
C ALA A 96 19.36 26.91 -21.61
N LYS A 97 20.63 27.04 -21.20
CA LYS A 97 21.04 26.82 -19.80
C LYS A 97 20.40 27.83 -18.84
N ILE A 98 20.32 29.10 -19.24
CA ILE A 98 19.68 30.13 -18.41
C ILE A 98 18.21 29.78 -18.16
N ALA A 99 17.49 29.36 -19.21
CA ALA A 99 16.09 28.95 -19.09
C ALA A 99 15.92 27.69 -18.23
N GLU A 100 16.82 26.72 -18.35
CA GLU A 100 16.78 25.48 -17.57
C GLU A 100 17.09 25.70 -16.08
N ASP A 101 18.17 26.42 -15.78
CA ASP A 101 18.67 26.59 -14.41
C ASP A 101 17.84 27.62 -13.62
N PHE A 102 17.38 28.69 -14.28
CA PHE A 102 16.76 29.85 -13.61
C PHE A 102 15.31 30.10 -14.01
N GLY A 103 14.78 29.45 -15.06
CA GLY A 103 13.38 29.61 -15.49
C GLY A 103 13.03 30.98 -16.05
N ILE A 104 14.02 31.81 -16.42
CA ILE A 104 13.86 33.17 -16.95
C ILE A 104 14.58 33.34 -18.29
N GLY A 105 14.21 34.37 -19.07
CA GLY A 105 14.86 34.68 -20.34
C GLY A 105 16.21 35.39 -20.18
N LEU A 106 17.07 35.33 -21.21
CA LEU A 106 18.37 36.02 -21.22
C LEU A 106 18.22 37.53 -20.99
N THR A 107 17.27 38.17 -21.69
CA THR A 107 17.05 39.62 -21.59
C THR A 107 16.68 40.02 -20.16
N ASP A 108 15.77 39.28 -19.54
CA ASP A 108 15.31 39.52 -18.17
C ASP A 108 16.43 39.27 -17.17
N LEU A 109 17.22 38.21 -17.37
CA LEU A 109 18.40 37.93 -16.53
C LEU A 109 19.39 39.10 -16.55
N VAL A 110 19.71 39.63 -17.74
CA VAL A 110 20.66 40.76 -17.85
C VAL A 110 20.06 42.05 -17.28
N GLN A 111 18.76 42.29 -17.50
CA GLN A 111 18.09 43.50 -17.03
C GLN A 111 17.91 43.53 -15.51
N GLU A 112 17.57 42.40 -14.88
CA GLU A 112 17.28 42.32 -13.46
C GLU A 112 18.48 41.87 -12.60
N TYR A 113 19.42 41.11 -13.18
CA TYR A 113 20.55 40.51 -12.47
C TYR A 113 21.90 40.78 -13.13
N GLY A 114 21.96 41.75 -14.05
CA GLY A 114 23.21 42.18 -14.68
C GLY A 114 24.20 42.82 -13.71
N PRO A 115 25.49 42.94 -14.06
CA PRO A 115 26.52 43.55 -13.22
C PRO A 115 26.25 45.02 -12.86
N ASP A 116 25.47 45.71 -13.69
CA ASP A 116 25.06 47.10 -13.49
C ASP A 116 23.90 47.25 -12.49
N VAL A 117 23.25 46.12 -12.13
CA VAL A 117 22.16 46.11 -11.16
C VAL A 117 22.72 45.96 -9.74
N PRO A 118 22.34 46.83 -8.79
CA PRO A 118 22.76 46.70 -7.40
C PRO A 118 22.26 45.40 -6.78
N VAL A 119 23.14 44.73 -6.03
CA VAL A 119 22.83 43.48 -5.33
C VAL A 119 22.06 43.81 -4.05
N PRO A 120 20.95 43.10 -3.75
CA PRO A 120 20.23 43.31 -2.50
C PRO A 120 21.12 42.99 -1.28
N PRO A 121 20.85 43.64 -0.13
CA PRO A 121 21.57 43.40 1.11
C PRO A 121 21.62 41.92 1.49
N SER A 122 22.63 41.52 2.26
CA SER A 122 22.76 40.12 2.66
C SER A 122 21.60 39.69 3.58
N ALA A 123 21.31 38.38 3.61
CA ALA A 123 20.26 37.84 4.48
C ALA A 123 20.52 38.13 5.97
N GLY A 124 21.79 38.26 6.38
CA GLY A 124 22.16 38.64 7.75
C GLY A 124 21.81 40.10 8.07
N GLU A 125 22.17 41.03 7.18
CA GLU A 125 21.84 42.45 7.34
C GLU A 125 20.32 42.68 7.30
N MET A 126 19.60 41.95 6.46
CA MET A 126 18.13 41.98 6.44
C MET A 126 17.52 41.39 7.73
N ALA A 127 18.09 40.31 8.27
CA ALA A 127 17.60 39.73 9.52
C ALA A 127 17.86 40.63 10.73
N GLU A 128 18.99 41.33 10.78
CA GLU A 128 19.30 42.32 11.80
C GLU A 128 18.36 43.53 11.72
N TYR A 129 18.05 44.00 10.51
CA TYR A 129 17.06 45.04 10.24
C TYR A 129 15.66 44.64 10.71
N GLU A 130 15.15 43.47 10.31
CA GLU A 130 13.82 43.01 10.72
C GLU A 130 13.74 42.81 12.23
N ALA A 131 14.78 42.27 12.86
CA ALA A 131 14.82 42.10 14.31
C ALA A 131 14.83 43.45 15.07
N ALA A 132 15.51 44.47 14.56
CA ALA A 132 15.52 45.81 15.16
C ALA A 132 14.18 46.53 14.99
N LYS A 133 13.54 46.36 13.83
CA LYS A 133 12.19 46.85 13.55
C LYS A 133 11.13 46.20 14.44
N GLU A 134 11.21 44.88 14.68
CA GLU A 134 10.33 44.17 15.62
C GLU A 134 10.49 44.65 17.07
N ARG A 135 11.68 45.12 17.44
CA ARG A 135 11.93 45.77 18.75
C ARG A 135 11.43 47.22 18.82
N GLY A 136 10.86 47.75 17.75
CA GLY A 136 10.34 49.12 17.69
C GLY A 136 11.42 50.20 17.56
N GLU A 137 12.64 49.84 17.15
CA GLU A 137 13.72 50.79 16.88
C GLU A 137 13.49 51.45 15.50
N ASP A 138 13.75 52.75 15.38
CA ASP A 138 13.63 53.48 14.12
C ASP A 138 14.87 53.21 13.24
N VAL A 139 14.83 52.12 12.49
CA VAL A 139 15.92 51.65 11.62
C VAL A 139 15.53 51.75 10.15
N THR A 140 16.49 52.14 9.31
CA THR A 140 16.34 52.18 7.85
C THR A 140 16.81 50.89 7.20
N PRO A 141 16.18 50.45 6.09
CA PRO A 141 16.63 49.28 5.35
C PRO A 141 18.09 49.44 4.92
N PRO A 142 18.92 48.39 5.04
CA PRO A 142 20.30 48.43 4.58
C PRO A 142 20.36 48.75 3.08
N PRO A 143 21.28 49.63 2.64
CA PRO A 143 21.36 50.04 1.24
C PRO A 143 21.85 48.87 0.36
N PRO A 144 21.41 48.81 -0.91
CA PRO A 144 21.93 47.81 -1.85
C PRO A 144 23.41 48.04 -2.14
N MET A 145 24.13 46.96 -2.41
CA MET A 145 25.58 46.97 -2.63
C MET A 145 25.93 46.87 -4.12
N PRO A 146 27.04 47.45 -4.57
CA PRO A 146 27.55 47.21 -5.91
C PRO A 146 27.84 45.72 -6.16
N TYR A 147 27.68 45.28 -7.40
CA TYR A 147 28.04 43.91 -7.78
C TYR A 147 29.56 43.70 -7.67
N ASP A 148 29.96 42.76 -6.81
CA ASP A 148 31.33 42.25 -6.74
C ASP A 148 31.35 40.76 -7.08
N ARG A 149 32.04 40.42 -8.18
CA ARG A 149 32.02 39.07 -8.74
C ARG A 149 32.52 38.00 -7.77
N ASP A 150 33.61 38.29 -7.06
CA ASP A 150 34.23 37.31 -6.15
C ASP A 150 33.33 37.03 -4.94
N THR A 151 32.71 38.08 -4.38
CA THR A 151 31.76 37.95 -3.26
C THR A 151 30.50 37.19 -3.69
N GLN A 152 29.91 37.52 -4.84
CA GLN A 152 28.70 36.83 -5.31
C GLN A 152 28.99 35.37 -5.70
N ALA A 153 30.14 35.08 -6.30
CA ALA A 153 30.53 33.70 -6.61
C ALA A 153 30.67 32.83 -5.35
N ARG A 154 31.22 33.39 -4.26
CA ARG A 154 31.28 32.70 -2.96
C ARG A 154 29.89 32.47 -2.36
N ARG A 155 28.99 33.46 -2.47
CA ARG A 155 27.59 33.33 -2.02
C ARG A 155 26.84 32.26 -2.81
N ALA A 156 26.92 32.29 -4.13
CA ALA A 156 26.31 31.28 -5.01
C ALA A 156 26.79 29.87 -4.67
N LYS A 157 28.11 29.67 -4.56
CA LYS A 157 28.69 28.36 -4.19
C LYS A 157 28.19 27.85 -2.82
N ARG A 158 27.99 28.75 -1.86
CA ARG A 158 27.42 28.39 -0.56
C ARG A 158 25.95 27.99 -0.69
N ALA A 159 25.15 28.77 -1.40
CA ALA A 159 23.74 28.48 -1.64
C ALA A 159 23.55 27.16 -2.41
N GLU A 160 24.37 26.88 -3.43
CA GLU A 160 24.37 25.61 -4.16
C GLU A 160 24.68 24.42 -3.24
N LYS A 161 25.65 24.59 -2.32
CA LYS A 161 25.96 23.56 -1.32
C LYS A 161 24.77 23.34 -0.39
N ASP A 162 24.17 24.41 0.13
CA ASP A 162 23.02 24.35 1.03
C ASP A 162 21.80 23.71 0.33
N LEU A 163 21.57 24.03 -0.96
CA LEU A 163 20.56 23.40 -1.79
C LEU A 163 20.82 21.90 -1.99
N SER A 164 22.07 21.51 -2.26
CA SER A 164 22.42 20.09 -2.40
C SER A 164 22.24 19.29 -1.10
N LEU A 165 22.41 19.93 0.06
CA LEU A 165 22.20 19.32 1.38
C LEU A 165 20.74 19.04 1.69
N LEU A 166 19.80 19.84 1.16
CA LEU A 166 18.35 19.60 1.30
C LEU A 166 17.91 18.31 0.58
N GLY A 167 18.73 17.78 -0.32
CA GLY A 167 18.44 16.58 -1.08
C GLY A 167 17.36 16.80 -2.14
N LYS A 168 16.82 15.70 -2.66
CA LYS A 168 15.78 15.76 -3.69
C LYS A 168 14.42 16.02 -3.04
N VAL A 169 13.71 17.03 -3.50
CA VAL A 169 12.31 17.26 -3.11
C VAL A 169 11.48 16.08 -3.62
N ASN A 170 10.73 15.43 -2.73
CA ASN A 170 9.78 14.38 -3.12
C ASN A 170 8.46 15.05 -3.54
N PRO A 171 8.11 15.05 -4.85
CA PRO A 171 6.89 15.70 -5.32
C PRO A 171 5.62 14.99 -4.82
N LEU A 172 5.71 13.72 -4.43
CA LEU A 172 4.57 12.92 -3.95
C LEU A 172 4.34 13.08 -2.43
N ALA A 173 5.21 13.79 -1.71
CA ALA A 173 5.15 13.86 -0.25
C ALA A 173 3.82 14.39 0.29
N LEU A 174 3.20 15.35 -0.41
CA LEU A 174 1.90 15.89 0.00
C LEU A 174 0.77 14.87 -0.16
N GLU A 175 0.77 14.12 -1.26
CA GLU A 175 -0.22 13.07 -1.51
C GLU A 175 -0.04 11.90 -0.55
N GLU A 176 1.21 11.47 -0.32
CA GLU A 176 1.54 10.41 0.64
C GLU A 176 1.14 10.80 2.06
N PHE A 177 1.39 12.05 2.47
CA PHE A 177 0.97 12.55 3.78
C PHE A 177 -0.56 12.51 3.92
N ALA A 178 -1.30 12.99 2.93
CA ALA A 178 -2.76 12.97 2.96
C ALA A 178 -3.31 11.53 3.05
N ALA A 179 -2.76 10.61 2.28
CA ALA A 179 -3.14 9.19 2.31
C ALA A 179 -2.81 8.52 3.66
N LEU A 180 -1.64 8.82 4.24
CA LEU A 180 -1.28 8.34 5.58
C LEU A 180 -2.19 8.92 6.67
N GLU A 181 -2.54 10.20 6.56
CA GLU A 181 -3.43 10.87 7.53
C GLU A 181 -4.83 10.25 7.50
N GLU A 182 -5.38 9.98 6.31
CA GLU A 182 -6.67 9.30 6.16
C GLU A 182 -6.64 7.90 6.78
N ARG A 183 -5.59 7.12 6.49
CA ARG A 183 -5.41 5.77 7.06
C ARG A 183 -5.26 5.82 8.58
N TYR A 184 -4.54 6.80 9.11
CA TYR A 184 -4.38 7.00 10.55
C TYR A 184 -5.74 7.28 11.21
N LYS A 185 -6.51 8.23 10.65
CA LYS A 185 -7.85 8.56 11.15
C LYS A 185 -8.76 7.34 11.18
N PHE A 186 -8.80 6.58 10.08
CA PHE A 186 -9.60 5.35 9.99
C PHE A 186 -9.21 4.32 11.07
N LEU A 187 -7.93 4.01 11.19
CA LEU A 187 -7.44 3.02 12.15
C LEU A 187 -7.64 3.49 13.61
N SER A 188 -7.49 4.79 13.88
CA SER A 188 -7.72 5.34 15.20
C SER A 188 -9.18 5.21 15.62
N THR A 189 -10.13 5.49 14.71
CA THR A 189 -11.56 5.31 14.99
C THR A 189 -11.88 3.84 15.26
N GLN A 190 -11.41 2.91 14.40
CA GLN A 190 -11.66 1.49 14.61
C GLN A 190 -11.08 0.96 15.92
N LEU A 191 -9.92 1.48 16.33
CA LEU A 191 -9.29 1.09 17.58
C LEU A 191 -10.09 1.55 18.80
N GLU A 192 -10.68 2.74 18.73
CA GLU A 192 -11.52 3.25 19.82
C GLU A 192 -12.85 2.47 19.90
N ASP A 193 -13.50 2.22 18.77
CA ASP A 193 -14.73 1.39 18.72
C ASP A 193 -14.50 -0.01 19.33
N LEU A 194 -13.33 -0.60 19.07
CA LEU A 194 -12.98 -1.93 19.61
C LEU A 194 -12.72 -1.90 21.12
N LYS A 195 -12.12 -0.82 21.65
CA LYS A 195 -11.96 -0.64 23.10
C LYS A 195 -13.31 -0.48 23.78
N ASP A 196 -14.21 0.31 23.20
CA ASP A 196 -15.55 0.52 23.74
C ASP A 196 -16.35 -0.78 23.72
N THR A 197 -16.33 -1.51 22.61
CA THR A 197 -16.97 -2.83 22.50
C THR A 197 -16.45 -3.81 23.56
N ARG A 198 -15.13 -3.82 23.79
CA ARG A 198 -14.53 -4.66 24.85
C ARG A 198 -15.07 -4.28 26.22
N LYS A 199 -15.13 -2.99 26.54
CA LYS A 199 -15.61 -2.50 27.83
C LYS A 199 -17.08 -2.87 28.05
N ASP A 200 -17.90 -2.77 27.00
CA ASP A 200 -19.31 -3.16 27.06
C ASP A 200 -19.47 -4.67 27.31
N LEU A 201 -18.67 -5.50 26.63
CA LEU A 201 -18.66 -6.95 26.87
C LEU A 201 -18.23 -7.32 28.30
N GLU A 202 -17.20 -6.66 28.83
CA GLU A 202 -16.77 -6.85 30.23
C GLU A 202 -17.89 -6.47 31.22
N ALA A 203 -18.67 -5.41 30.91
CA ALA A 203 -19.82 -5.01 31.72
C ALA A 203 -20.96 -6.05 31.65
N VAL A 204 -21.23 -6.61 30.47
CA VAL A 204 -22.24 -7.67 30.29
C VAL A 204 -21.84 -8.93 31.05
N ILE A 205 -20.57 -9.35 30.99
CA ILE A 205 -20.06 -10.49 31.76
C ILE A 205 -20.33 -10.28 33.24
N LYS A 206 -19.98 -9.10 33.77
CA LYS A 206 -20.22 -8.78 35.17
C LYS A 206 -21.71 -8.85 35.56
N GLN A 207 -22.60 -8.35 34.72
CA GLN A 207 -24.04 -8.42 34.97
C GLN A 207 -24.56 -9.86 34.97
N VAL A 208 -24.05 -10.70 34.07
CA VAL A 208 -24.39 -12.12 34.01
C VAL A 208 -23.89 -12.83 35.26
N ASP A 209 -22.66 -12.57 35.69
CA ASP A 209 -22.09 -13.15 36.92
C ASP A 209 -22.89 -12.74 38.16
N GLU A 210 -23.23 -11.45 38.30
CA GLU A 210 -24.10 -10.96 39.38
C GLU A 210 -25.45 -11.68 39.38
N LYS A 211 -26.03 -11.93 38.19
CA LYS A 211 -27.30 -12.65 38.09
C LYS A 211 -27.17 -14.13 38.44
N ILE A 212 -26.10 -14.80 38.01
CA ILE A 212 -25.81 -16.19 38.37
C ILE A 212 -25.66 -16.33 39.88
N LEU A 213 -24.91 -15.42 40.51
CA LEU A 213 -24.73 -15.38 41.96
C LEU A 213 -26.06 -15.25 42.71
N GLU A 214 -26.93 -14.34 42.29
CA GLU A 214 -28.26 -14.15 42.88
C GLU A 214 -29.12 -15.42 42.76
N VAL A 215 -29.18 -16.01 41.57
CA VAL A 215 -29.99 -17.22 41.31
C VAL A 215 -29.44 -18.42 42.08
N PHE A 216 -28.12 -18.60 42.10
CA PHE A 216 -27.47 -19.68 42.83
C PHE A 216 -27.67 -19.55 44.34
N ALA A 217 -27.43 -18.36 44.91
CA ALA A 217 -27.60 -18.13 46.35
C ALA A 217 -29.04 -18.37 46.79
N GLY A 218 -30.02 -17.89 46.01
CA GLY A 218 -31.44 -18.16 46.25
C GLY A 218 -31.76 -19.65 46.17
N ALA A 219 -31.33 -20.33 45.11
CA ALA A 219 -31.55 -21.77 44.94
C ALA A 219 -30.90 -22.60 46.06
N TYR A 220 -29.67 -22.28 46.45
CA TYR A 220 -28.97 -22.96 47.54
C TYR A 220 -29.72 -22.80 48.87
N ALA A 221 -30.17 -21.58 49.19
CA ALA A 221 -30.90 -21.30 50.43
C ALA A 221 -32.26 -22.02 50.48
N ASP A 222 -32.95 -22.14 49.35
CA ASP A 222 -34.21 -22.88 49.26
C ASP A 222 -33.98 -24.39 49.42
N VAL A 223 -33.01 -24.96 48.70
CA VAL A 223 -32.69 -26.40 48.78
C VAL A 223 -32.18 -26.77 50.18
N ALA A 224 -31.35 -25.94 50.80
CA ALA A 224 -30.83 -26.19 52.15
C ALA A 224 -31.97 -26.28 53.20
N ARG A 225 -32.97 -25.40 53.10
CA ARG A 225 -34.14 -25.40 54.00
C ARG A 225 -35.03 -26.64 53.81
N GLU A 226 -35.29 -27.01 52.56
CA GLU A 226 -36.05 -28.23 52.26
C GLU A 226 -35.27 -29.48 52.65
N PHE A 227 -33.94 -29.47 52.52
CA PHE A 227 -33.09 -30.60 52.88
C PHE A 227 -33.17 -30.92 54.38
N GLU A 228 -33.12 -29.90 55.26
CA GLU A 228 -33.31 -30.11 56.71
C GLU A 228 -34.66 -30.76 57.02
N THR A 229 -35.74 -30.30 56.35
CA THR A 229 -37.10 -30.82 56.53
C THR A 229 -37.22 -32.27 56.05
N VAL A 230 -36.75 -32.55 54.83
CA VAL A 230 -36.78 -33.89 54.23
C VAL A 230 -35.92 -34.87 55.02
N PHE A 231 -34.75 -34.43 55.51
CA PHE A 231 -33.86 -35.24 56.31
C PHE A 231 -34.50 -35.63 57.64
N GLY A 232 -35.21 -34.71 58.31
CA GLY A 232 -35.93 -35.00 59.55
C GLY A 232 -37.02 -36.06 59.40
N VAL A 233 -37.70 -36.11 58.24
CA VAL A 233 -38.69 -37.15 57.92
C VAL A 233 -38.01 -38.51 57.65
N LEU A 234 -36.90 -38.51 56.91
CA LEU A 234 -36.14 -39.74 56.59
C LEU A 234 -35.38 -40.30 57.79
N PHE A 235 -34.96 -39.47 58.74
CA PHE A 235 -34.20 -39.89 59.91
C PHE A 235 -34.75 -39.20 61.16
N PRO A 236 -35.83 -39.72 61.78
CA PRO A 236 -36.36 -39.17 63.02
C PRO A 236 -35.27 -39.12 64.10
N GLY A 237 -34.96 -37.92 64.61
CA GLY A 237 -33.89 -37.67 65.58
C GLY A 237 -32.47 -37.56 65.00
N GLY A 238 -32.34 -37.48 63.67
CA GLY A 238 -31.10 -37.13 62.96
C GLY A 238 -31.09 -35.67 62.49
N GLU A 239 -29.90 -35.17 62.14
CA GLU A 239 -29.69 -33.82 61.61
C GLU A 239 -28.93 -33.90 60.28
N GLY A 240 -29.38 -33.19 59.26
CA GLY A 240 -28.70 -33.08 57.97
C GLY A 240 -28.54 -31.62 57.59
N ARG A 241 -27.39 -31.23 57.03
CA ARG A 241 -27.14 -29.86 56.56
C ARG A 241 -26.33 -29.86 55.28
N MET A 242 -26.56 -28.83 54.46
CA MET A 242 -25.73 -28.53 53.30
C MET A 242 -24.67 -27.50 53.69
N VAL A 243 -23.46 -27.66 53.15
CA VAL A 243 -22.32 -26.79 53.41
C VAL A 243 -21.61 -26.48 52.10
N LEU A 244 -21.30 -25.21 51.87
CA LEU A 244 -20.47 -24.79 50.74
C LEU A 244 -18.99 -25.05 51.08
N THR A 245 -18.23 -25.60 50.14
CA THR A 245 -16.80 -25.83 50.34
C THR A 245 -16.04 -24.51 50.45
N GLU A 246 -16.45 -23.50 49.68
CA GLU A 246 -15.85 -22.16 49.63
C GLU A 246 -16.96 -21.09 49.66
N PRO A 247 -17.42 -20.67 50.85
CA PRO A 247 -18.56 -19.75 50.99
C PRO A 247 -18.36 -18.36 50.36
N ASP A 248 -17.11 -17.94 50.17
CA ASP A 248 -16.76 -16.61 49.65
C ASP A 248 -16.70 -16.56 48.11
N ASP A 249 -16.72 -17.72 47.43
CA ASP A 249 -16.74 -17.82 45.97
C ASP A 249 -17.84 -18.78 45.49
N LEU A 250 -19.05 -18.24 45.33
CA LEU A 250 -20.21 -19.01 44.91
C LEU A 250 -20.13 -19.49 43.44
N LEU A 251 -19.21 -18.96 42.62
CA LEU A 251 -19.07 -19.39 41.22
C LEU A 251 -18.21 -20.64 41.10
N SER A 252 -17.27 -20.86 42.02
CA SER A 252 -16.35 -22.00 42.01
C SER A 252 -16.56 -23.00 43.16
N THR A 253 -17.37 -22.65 44.17
CA THR A 253 -17.64 -23.53 45.32
C THR A 253 -18.31 -24.84 44.93
N GLY A 254 -17.90 -25.92 45.60
CA GLY A 254 -18.64 -27.17 45.68
C GLY A 254 -19.75 -27.12 46.74
N VAL A 255 -20.63 -28.12 46.70
CA VAL A 255 -21.71 -28.35 47.67
C VAL A 255 -21.46 -29.68 48.35
N ASP A 256 -21.19 -29.65 49.66
CA ASP A 256 -21.06 -30.81 50.51
C ASP A 256 -22.34 -31.04 51.32
N VAL A 257 -22.66 -32.31 51.56
CA VAL A 257 -23.80 -32.70 52.40
C VAL A 257 -23.27 -33.42 53.62
N GLU A 258 -23.62 -32.90 54.79
CA GLU A 258 -23.33 -33.50 56.09
C GLU A 258 -24.60 -34.13 56.67
N ALA A 259 -24.48 -35.38 57.12
CA ALA A 259 -25.60 -36.15 57.62
C ALA A 259 -25.24 -36.80 58.96
N ARG A 260 -26.15 -36.68 59.93
CA ARG A 260 -26.03 -37.24 61.28
C ARG A 260 -27.25 -38.12 61.58
N PRO A 261 -27.16 -39.43 61.36
CA PRO A 261 -28.21 -40.37 61.76
C PRO A 261 -28.35 -40.44 63.30
N PRO A 262 -29.53 -40.88 63.81
CA PRO A 262 -29.78 -40.97 65.25
C PRO A 262 -28.73 -41.84 65.96
N GLY A 263 -28.12 -41.30 67.02
CA GLY A 263 -27.11 -42.00 67.83
C GLY A 263 -25.68 -42.02 67.29
N LYS A 264 -25.37 -41.36 66.15
CA LYS A 264 -24.01 -41.26 65.59
C LYS A 264 -23.49 -39.80 65.57
N LYS A 265 -22.15 -39.64 65.56
CA LYS A 265 -21.49 -38.32 65.37
C LYS A 265 -21.54 -37.91 63.89
N VAL A 266 -21.53 -36.60 63.62
CA VAL A 266 -21.50 -35.99 62.27
C VAL A 266 -20.33 -36.56 61.45
N LYS A 267 -20.59 -37.02 60.23
CA LYS A 267 -19.57 -37.51 59.30
C LYS A 267 -19.90 -37.06 57.88
N ARG A 268 -18.86 -36.88 57.05
CA ARG A 268 -18.99 -36.71 55.59
C ARG A 268 -19.65 -37.96 54.99
N LEU A 269 -20.45 -37.77 53.93
CA LEU A 269 -21.18 -38.83 53.21
C LEU A 269 -20.35 -40.09 52.94
N SER A 270 -19.05 -39.95 52.64
CA SER A 270 -18.13 -41.05 52.35
C SER A 270 -18.03 -42.12 53.45
N LEU A 271 -18.38 -41.79 54.70
CA LEU A 271 -18.22 -42.64 55.88
C LEU A 271 -19.52 -43.32 56.36
N LEU A 272 -20.62 -43.21 55.61
CA LEU A 272 -21.93 -43.84 55.92
C LEU A 272 -22.08 -45.26 55.32
N SER A 273 -23.04 -46.04 55.83
CA SER A 273 -23.37 -47.37 55.27
C SER A 273 -23.97 -47.25 53.86
N GLY A 274 -23.92 -48.33 53.05
CA GLY A 274 -24.43 -48.29 51.67
C GLY A 274 -25.90 -47.86 51.57
N GLY A 275 -26.77 -48.40 52.44
CA GLY A 275 -28.19 -48.01 52.49
C GLY A 275 -28.43 -46.60 53.05
N GLU A 276 -27.64 -46.17 54.04
CA GLU A 276 -27.70 -44.79 54.56
C GLU A 276 -27.28 -43.78 53.48
N LYS A 277 -26.25 -44.07 52.68
CA LYS A 277 -25.80 -43.21 51.57
C LYS A 277 -26.88 -43.04 50.51
N SER A 278 -27.51 -44.13 50.08
CA SER A 278 -28.57 -44.09 49.09
C SER A 278 -29.76 -43.27 49.58
N LEU A 279 -30.16 -43.42 50.84
CA LEU A 279 -31.29 -42.67 51.40
C LEU A 279 -31.00 -41.17 51.55
N VAL A 280 -29.77 -40.78 51.90
CA VAL A 280 -29.38 -39.36 51.94
C VAL A 280 -29.34 -38.76 50.52
N ALA A 281 -28.87 -39.51 49.53
CA ALA A 281 -28.87 -39.07 48.13
C ALA A 281 -30.30 -38.87 47.59
N VAL A 282 -31.21 -39.81 47.88
CA VAL A 282 -32.63 -39.67 47.54
C VAL A 282 -33.27 -38.50 48.29
N GLY A 283 -32.93 -38.31 49.58
CA GLY A 283 -33.38 -37.14 50.35
C GLY A 283 -32.91 -35.81 49.75
N MET A 284 -31.68 -35.75 49.24
CA MET A 284 -31.16 -34.58 48.52
C MET A 284 -31.95 -34.31 47.23
N LEU A 285 -32.23 -35.34 46.43
CA LEU A 285 -33.04 -35.20 45.21
C LEU A 285 -34.45 -34.70 45.54
N VAL A 286 -35.09 -35.26 46.57
CA VAL A 286 -36.42 -34.83 47.03
C VAL A 286 -36.40 -33.39 47.54
N ALA A 287 -35.35 -32.97 48.25
CA ALA A 287 -35.19 -31.58 48.69
C ALA A 287 -35.07 -30.61 47.52
N ILE A 288 -34.31 -30.99 46.47
CA ILE A 288 -34.22 -30.22 45.22
C ILE A 288 -35.59 -30.11 44.55
N PHE A 289 -36.33 -31.21 44.47
CA PHE A 289 -37.67 -31.24 43.85
C PHE A 289 -38.68 -30.38 44.62
N ARG A 290 -38.64 -30.36 45.95
CA ARG A 290 -39.49 -29.49 46.76
C ARG A 290 -39.14 -28.01 46.62
N ALA A 291 -37.85 -27.68 46.55
CA ALA A 291 -37.38 -26.30 46.38
C ALA A 291 -37.68 -25.75 44.97
N ARG A 292 -37.67 -26.62 43.95
CA ARG A 292 -37.95 -26.30 42.55
C ARG A 292 -38.90 -27.34 41.94
N PRO A 293 -40.21 -27.20 42.17
CA PRO A 293 -41.20 -28.16 41.70
C PRO A 293 -41.27 -28.17 40.17
N SER A 294 -41.21 -29.38 39.60
CA SER A 294 -41.39 -29.65 38.19
C SER A 294 -42.81 -30.19 37.96
N PRO A 295 -43.40 -29.98 36.76
CA PRO A 295 -44.76 -30.46 36.47
C PRO A 295 -44.94 -31.98 36.68
N PHE A 296 -43.88 -32.77 36.42
CA PHE A 296 -43.86 -34.20 36.67
C PHE A 296 -42.43 -34.69 36.98
N TYR A 297 -42.35 -35.83 37.66
CA TYR A 297 -41.10 -36.55 37.93
C TYR A 297 -41.21 -38.00 37.47
N VAL A 298 -40.12 -38.53 36.92
CA VAL A 298 -39.98 -39.94 36.56
C VAL A 298 -38.91 -40.57 37.46
N MET A 299 -39.26 -41.66 38.13
CA MET A 299 -38.37 -42.39 39.04
C MET A 299 -38.33 -43.84 38.60
N ASP A 300 -37.13 -44.37 38.36
CA ASP A 300 -36.92 -45.74 37.90
C ASP A 300 -36.12 -46.53 38.94
N GLU A 301 -36.77 -47.50 39.57
CA GLU A 301 -36.23 -48.40 40.60
C GLU A 301 -35.37 -47.73 41.69
N VAL A 302 -35.75 -46.50 42.07
CA VAL A 302 -35.00 -45.67 43.05
C VAL A 302 -34.91 -46.30 44.43
N GLU A 303 -35.78 -47.27 44.70
CA GLU A 303 -35.90 -47.96 45.98
C GLU A 303 -35.23 -49.34 46.03
N ALA A 304 -34.64 -49.82 44.93
CA ALA A 304 -34.13 -51.20 44.82
C ALA A 304 -33.01 -51.57 45.83
N ALA A 305 -32.32 -50.56 46.38
CA ALA A 305 -31.25 -50.72 47.35
C ALA A 305 -31.67 -50.42 48.81
N LEU A 306 -32.96 -50.18 49.06
CA LEU A 306 -33.48 -49.81 50.39
C LEU A 306 -34.06 -51.02 51.13
N ASP A 307 -33.90 -51.05 52.46
CA ASP A 307 -34.55 -52.02 53.33
C ASP A 307 -36.02 -51.65 53.61
N ASP A 308 -36.80 -52.59 54.16
CA ASP A 308 -38.24 -52.42 54.43
C ASP A 308 -38.57 -51.20 55.32
N THR A 309 -37.64 -50.76 56.17
CA THR A 309 -37.84 -49.63 57.06
C THR A 309 -37.65 -48.32 56.30
N ASN A 310 -36.57 -48.21 55.54
CA ASN A 310 -36.25 -47.03 54.73
C ASN A 310 -37.18 -46.90 53.51
N MET A 311 -37.66 -48.02 52.96
CA MET A 311 -38.71 -48.08 51.94
C MET A 311 -39.97 -47.32 52.39
N ARG A 312 -40.47 -47.61 53.60
CA ARG A 312 -41.65 -46.90 54.14
C ARG A 312 -41.42 -45.40 54.34
N ARG A 313 -40.21 -45.00 54.70
CA ARG A 313 -39.84 -43.58 54.86
C ARG A 313 -39.81 -42.86 53.51
N LEU A 314 -39.29 -43.51 52.47
CA LEU A 314 -39.31 -42.99 51.11
C LEU A 314 -40.76 -42.86 50.60
N ILE A 315 -41.59 -43.88 50.79
CA ILE A 315 -43.02 -43.86 50.44
C ILE A 315 -43.72 -42.65 51.08
N GLY A 316 -43.51 -42.39 52.38
CA GLY A 316 -44.09 -41.23 53.05
C GLY A 316 -43.65 -39.88 52.45
N LEU A 317 -42.42 -39.77 51.95
CA LEU A 317 -41.97 -38.58 51.23
C LEU A 317 -42.62 -38.46 49.84
N LEU A 318 -42.76 -39.57 49.12
CA LEU A 318 -43.39 -39.58 47.80
C LEU A 318 -44.86 -39.18 47.88
N GLU A 319 -45.56 -39.58 48.94
CA GLU A 319 -46.94 -39.13 49.20
C GLU A 319 -47.02 -37.62 49.41
N GLN A 320 -46.07 -37.01 50.13
CA GLN A 320 -46.03 -35.55 50.29
C GLN A 320 -45.69 -34.83 48.97
N LEU A 321 -44.80 -35.39 48.16
CA LEU A 321 -44.45 -34.84 46.84
C LEU A 321 -45.65 -34.88 45.88
N ARG A 322 -46.44 -35.97 45.92
CA ARG A 322 -47.62 -36.17 45.08
C ARG A 322 -48.64 -35.02 45.20
N ASP A 323 -48.75 -34.40 46.37
CA ASP A 323 -49.71 -33.31 46.60
C ASP A 323 -49.43 -32.07 45.72
N SER A 324 -48.20 -31.94 45.22
CA SER A 324 -47.76 -30.79 44.43
C SER A 324 -47.33 -31.12 42.99
N SER A 325 -47.01 -32.38 42.69
CA SER A 325 -46.37 -32.78 41.43
C SER A 325 -46.82 -34.18 40.97
N GLN A 326 -46.89 -34.39 39.65
CA GLN A 326 -47.20 -35.72 39.11
C GLN A 326 -45.99 -36.66 39.23
N LEU A 327 -46.20 -37.85 39.79
CA LEU A 327 -45.15 -38.87 39.96
C LEU A 327 -45.40 -40.06 39.04
N ILE A 328 -44.40 -40.42 38.23
CA ILE A 328 -44.36 -41.64 37.43
C ILE A 328 -43.25 -42.51 38.01
N ILE A 329 -43.64 -43.61 38.67
CA ILE A 329 -42.69 -44.50 39.35
C ILE A 329 -42.68 -45.85 38.64
N ILE A 330 -41.51 -46.30 38.21
CA ILE A 330 -41.26 -47.63 37.70
C ILE A 330 -40.66 -48.45 38.83
N THR A 331 -41.36 -49.50 39.25
CA THR A 331 -40.98 -50.30 40.40
C THR A 331 -41.50 -51.72 40.30
N HIS A 332 -40.80 -52.65 40.96
CA HIS A 332 -41.26 -54.00 41.25
C HIS A 332 -41.61 -54.22 42.74
N GLN A 333 -41.53 -53.17 43.56
CA GLN A 333 -41.74 -53.23 45.00
C GLN A 333 -43.22 -53.05 45.35
N LYS A 334 -43.82 -54.06 46.00
CA LYS A 334 -45.24 -54.04 46.39
C LYS A 334 -45.61 -52.82 47.26
N PRO A 335 -44.82 -52.43 48.28
CA PRO A 335 -45.17 -51.27 49.12
C PRO A 335 -45.30 -49.96 48.31
N THR A 336 -44.46 -49.75 47.30
CA THR A 336 -44.53 -48.57 46.42
C THR A 336 -45.76 -48.62 45.51
N MET A 337 -46.14 -49.81 45.03
CA MET A 337 -47.33 -50.00 44.20
C MET A 337 -48.64 -49.71 44.96
N GLU A 338 -48.67 -49.95 46.26
CA GLU A 338 -49.87 -49.78 47.11
C GLU A 338 -50.30 -48.31 47.27
N ILE A 339 -49.38 -47.36 47.19
CA ILE A 339 -49.67 -45.92 47.32
C ILE A 339 -50.09 -45.25 45.99
N ALA A 340 -49.99 -45.95 44.87
CA ALA A 340 -50.24 -45.39 43.55
C ALA A 340 -51.74 -45.18 43.27
N ASP A 341 -52.09 -44.09 42.60
CA ASP A 341 -53.48 -43.84 42.18
C ASP A 341 -53.86 -44.69 40.95
N ALA A 342 -52.88 -44.97 40.08
CA ALA A 342 -53.00 -45.83 38.91
C ALA A 342 -51.74 -46.67 38.72
N LEU A 343 -51.92 -47.94 38.36
CA LEU A 343 -50.86 -48.87 37.99
C LEU A 343 -50.91 -49.14 36.49
N TYR A 344 -49.74 -49.08 35.85
CA TYR A 344 -49.53 -49.49 34.46
C TYR A 344 -48.64 -50.73 34.45
N GLY A 345 -49.26 -51.89 34.27
CA GLY A 345 -48.56 -53.16 34.12
C GLY A 345 -48.04 -53.33 32.70
N VAL A 346 -46.75 -53.57 32.56
CA VAL A 346 -46.10 -53.85 31.29
C VAL A 346 -45.87 -55.35 31.18
N SER A 347 -46.40 -55.98 30.13
CA SER A 347 -46.23 -57.40 29.85
C SER A 347 -45.64 -57.60 28.46
N MET A 348 -44.65 -58.47 28.33
CA MET A 348 -44.02 -58.81 27.05
C MET A 348 -44.57 -60.15 26.58
N GLN A 349 -45.18 -60.17 25.38
CA GLN A 349 -45.59 -61.43 24.75
C GLN A 349 -44.38 -62.05 24.02
N GLY A 350 -44.45 -63.35 23.70
CA GLY A 350 -43.33 -64.13 23.14
C GLY A 350 -42.70 -63.60 21.84
N ASP A 351 -43.36 -62.64 21.17
CA ASP A 351 -42.91 -62.01 19.93
C ASP A 351 -42.10 -60.71 20.15
N GLY A 352 -41.75 -60.36 21.40
CA GLY A 352 -41.01 -59.13 21.72
C GLY A 352 -41.85 -57.85 21.67
N ILE A 353 -43.16 -57.97 21.42
CA ILE A 353 -44.11 -56.86 21.47
C ILE A 353 -44.55 -56.63 22.92
N THR A 354 -44.38 -55.39 23.37
CA THR A 354 -44.76 -54.97 24.72
C THR A 354 -46.21 -54.49 24.74
N LYS A 355 -47.04 -55.05 25.62
CA LYS A 355 -48.44 -54.64 25.85
C LYS A 355 -48.58 -54.01 27.23
N VAL A 356 -49.17 -52.81 27.27
CA VAL A 356 -49.44 -52.07 28.50
C VAL A 356 -50.88 -52.32 28.94
N ILE A 357 -51.08 -52.63 30.22
CA ILE A 357 -52.37 -52.82 30.88
C ILE A 357 -52.46 -51.78 31.99
N SER A 358 -53.53 -51.00 32.04
CA SER A 358 -53.73 -49.97 33.07
C SER A 358 -54.84 -50.34 34.05
N GLN A 359 -54.63 -50.12 35.33
CA GLN A 359 -55.63 -50.29 36.39
C GLN A 359 -55.59 -49.09 37.34
N ARG A 360 -56.73 -48.45 37.60
CA ARG A 360 -56.86 -47.41 38.65
C ARG A 360 -57.14 -48.09 39.99
N LEU A 361 -56.44 -47.68 41.04
CA LEU A 361 -56.53 -48.29 42.38
C LEU A 361 -57.42 -47.49 43.34
N ARG A 362 -57.50 -46.16 43.18
CA ARG A 362 -58.35 -45.31 44.03
C ARG A 362 -59.57 -44.82 43.25
N THR A 363 -60.75 -45.29 43.65
CA THR A 363 -62.05 -44.70 43.29
C THR A 363 -62.28 -43.54 44.25
N ALA A 364 -62.54 -42.33 43.75
CA ALA A 364 -62.89 -41.19 44.59
C ALA A 364 -64.05 -41.57 45.53
N GLU A 365 -63.87 -41.35 46.83
CA GLU A 365 -64.94 -41.43 47.83
C GLU A 365 -66.08 -40.49 47.40
N GLU A 366 -67.31 -41.00 47.50
CA GLU A 366 -68.55 -40.28 47.21
C GLU A 366 -68.67 -39.04 48.12
N GLU A 367 -68.65 -37.84 47.54
CA GLU A 367 -69.12 -36.64 48.24
C GLU A 367 -70.66 -36.71 48.41
N PRO A 368 -71.21 -36.47 49.63
CA PRO A 368 -72.64 -36.43 49.81
C PRO A 368 -73.21 -35.14 49.19
N VAL A 369 -74.14 -35.30 48.25
CA VAL A 369 -74.90 -34.21 47.63
C VAL A 369 -75.74 -33.51 48.72
N PRO A 370 -75.63 -32.18 48.93
CA PRO A 370 -76.51 -31.48 49.85
C PRO A 370 -77.90 -31.38 49.23
N VAL A 371 -78.90 -31.87 49.96
CA VAL A 371 -80.31 -31.68 49.66
C VAL A 371 -80.69 -30.24 49.98
N SER A 372 -81.44 -29.63 49.05
CA SER A 372 -81.88 -28.24 48.97
C SER A 372 -82.45 -27.61 50.24
#